data_AF-B1FN82-F1
#
_entry.id   AF-B1FN82-F1
#
_cell.length_a   1.000
_cell.length_b   1.000
_cell.length_c   1.000
_cell.angle_alpha   90.00
_cell.angle_beta   90.00
_cell.angle_gamma   90.00
#
_symmetry.space_group_name_H-M   'P 1'
#
loop_
_entity.id
_entity.type
_entity.pdbx_description
1 polymer ?
#
loop_
_entity_poly.entity_id
_entity_poly.type
_entity_poly.pdbx_seq_one_letter_code
_entity_poly.pdbx_strand_id
1 'polypeptide(L)'
;MDVIDGARACAQPWAATVATHACDVVAHRAVNRRYRYLRVRADAPLASVTQAGQFYQLVCPVSDLHRPFLPRPMSVYGVGPGAGEIEFLYNVTGEGTRALAQLGVGARLSIVGPLGRPFTLDAGARRLLLVARGVGLATMAPLVQRAARAGIALTVVMSARTPDDLMTAEFLRGAPADVHAVFDSDGSSAVANVDALLRAGIARDRPDAVYTCGSQRLLALLQRVLADHPSMRGEVALEQRMACGMGVCLSCVRMFDDGATRAFRRVCREGPVFAIRDVVTEVEVEVG
;
A
#
# COMPACT_ATOMS: atom_id res chain seq x y z
N MET A 1 0.26 1.58 -47.60
CA MET A 1 1.51 2.35 -47.49
C MET A 1 1.07 3.72 -46.99
N ASP A 2 1.09 4.02 -45.70
CA ASP A 2 2.20 3.80 -44.78
C ASP A 2 1.81 3.27 -43.39
N VAL A 3 2.87 2.80 -42.75
CA VAL A 3 2.99 1.91 -41.59
C VAL A 3 2.42 2.53 -40.31
N ILE A 4 1.51 1.80 -39.67
CA ILE A 4 1.17 1.97 -38.26
C ILE A 4 2.39 1.48 -37.47
N ASP A 5 3.32 2.39 -37.16
CA ASP A 5 4.38 2.15 -36.18
C ASP A 5 3.81 2.40 -34.79
N GLY A 6 3.04 1.40 -34.33
CA GLY A 6 2.34 1.40 -33.05
C GLY A 6 2.76 0.21 -32.23
N ALA A 7 4.07 -0.07 -32.16
CA ALA A 7 4.64 -1.02 -31.21
C ALA A 7 4.48 -0.48 -29.77
N ARG A 8 3.25 -0.43 -29.26
CA ARG A 8 2.99 -0.37 -27.82
C ARG A 8 3.47 -1.69 -27.24
N ALA A 9 4.69 -1.67 -26.71
CA ALA A 9 5.35 -2.77 -26.05
C ALA A 9 4.38 -3.59 -25.18
N CYS A 10 3.99 -4.77 -25.68
CA CYS A 10 3.05 -5.69 -25.04
C CYS A 10 3.70 -6.46 -23.84
N ALA A 11 4.90 -6.08 -23.41
CA ALA A 11 5.58 -6.70 -22.29
C ALA A 11 6.20 -5.63 -21.40
N GLN A 12 5.48 -5.23 -20.33
CA GLN A 12 6.17 -4.69 -19.17
C GLN A 12 6.94 -5.85 -18.49
N PRO A 13 8.22 -5.67 -18.10
CA PRO A 13 9.14 -6.75 -17.75
C PRO A 13 8.94 -7.38 -16.35
N TRP A 14 7.84 -7.09 -15.64
CA TRP A 14 7.58 -7.63 -14.28
C TRP A 14 7.60 -9.18 -14.23
N ALA A 15 7.33 -9.85 -15.36
CA ALA A 15 7.20 -11.31 -15.41
C ALA A 15 8.51 -12.06 -15.07
N ALA A 16 9.68 -11.44 -15.25
CA ALA A 16 10.97 -12.12 -15.06
C ALA A 16 11.32 -12.37 -13.59
N THR A 17 10.69 -11.67 -12.63
CA THR A 17 11.04 -11.74 -11.21
C THR A 17 9.96 -12.39 -10.33
N VAL A 18 8.78 -12.69 -10.88
CA VAL A 18 7.69 -13.26 -10.09
C VAL A 18 7.86 -14.76 -9.98
N ALA A 19 8.04 -15.23 -8.75
CA ALA A 19 8.15 -16.65 -8.44
C ALA A 19 7.39 -16.99 -7.16
N THR A 20 7.15 -18.30 -7.00
CA THR A 20 6.73 -18.86 -5.72
C THR A 20 7.97 -19.13 -4.90
N HIS A 21 7.99 -18.62 -3.66
CA HIS A 21 9.07 -18.83 -2.72
C HIS A 21 8.56 -19.60 -1.51
N ALA A 22 9.22 -20.70 -1.18
CA ALA A 22 9.06 -21.35 0.11
C ALA A 22 9.83 -20.52 1.15
N CYS A 23 9.17 -20.16 2.24
CA CYS A 23 9.74 -19.29 3.26
C CYS A 23 9.63 -19.90 4.65
N ASP A 24 10.66 -19.66 5.47
CA ASP A 24 10.59 -19.88 6.91
C ASP A 24 10.18 -18.57 7.61
N VAL A 25 9.31 -18.67 8.61
CA VAL A 25 8.94 -17.56 9.49
C VAL A 25 10.10 -17.28 10.43
N VAL A 26 10.71 -16.10 10.32
CA VAL A 26 11.85 -15.68 11.15
C VAL A 26 11.45 -14.76 12.30
N ALA A 27 10.33 -14.04 12.18
CA ALA A 27 9.74 -13.29 13.28
C ALA A 27 8.24 -13.15 13.07
N HIS A 28 7.46 -13.27 14.14
CA HIS A 28 6.03 -13.04 14.11
C HIS A 28 5.57 -12.56 15.48
N ARG A 29 4.94 -11.38 15.55
CA ARG A 29 4.54 -10.77 16.83
C ARG A 29 3.29 -9.90 16.70
N ALA A 30 2.62 -9.70 17.83
CA ALA A 30 1.63 -8.64 17.97
C ALA A 30 2.29 -7.26 17.82
N VAL A 31 1.65 -6.39 17.04
CA VAL A 31 1.92 -4.95 17.04
C VAL A 31 0.96 -4.28 18.02
N ASN A 32 -0.34 -4.56 17.86
CA ASN A 32 -1.37 -4.22 18.83
C ASN A 32 -2.48 -5.29 18.80
N ARG A 33 -3.68 -4.95 19.28
CA ARG A 33 -4.82 -5.87 19.32
C ARG A 33 -5.28 -6.34 17.92
N ARG A 34 -5.00 -5.55 16.87
CA ARG A 34 -5.52 -5.78 15.51
C ARG A 34 -4.44 -6.21 14.54
N TYR A 35 -3.24 -5.68 14.70
CA TYR A 35 -2.17 -5.86 13.73
C TYR A 35 -1.11 -6.85 14.20
N ARG A 36 -0.55 -7.56 13.22
CA ARG A 36 0.53 -8.53 13.38
C ARG A 36 1.67 -8.14 12.44
N TYR A 37 2.90 -8.24 12.93
CA TYR A 37 4.12 -8.14 12.13
C TYR A 37 4.63 -9.55 11.85
N LEU A 38 4.90 -9.85 10.57
CA LEU A 38 5.42 -11.12 10.09
C LEU A 38 6.65 -10.85 9.22
N ARG A 39 7.78 -11.49 9.54
CA ARG A 39 8.98 -11.51 8.70
C ARG A 39 9.28 -12.94 8.31
N VAL A 40 9.56 -13.13 7.03
CA VAL A 40 9.80 -14.45 6.44
C VAL A 40 11.10 -14.39 5.63
N ARG A 41 11.73 -15.53 5.44
CA ARG A 41 12.99 -15.66 4.71
C ARG A 41 12.91 -16.77 3.68
N ALA A 42 13.37 -16.49 2.46
CA ALA A 42 13.53 -17.46 1.38
C ALA A 42 14.99 -17.59 0.96
N ASP A 43 15.32 -18.69 0.29
CA ASP A 43 16.57 -18.85 -0.46
C ASP A 43 16.47 -18.18 -1.83
N ALA A 44 16.25 -16.86 -1.82
CA ALA A 44 16.15 -16.02 -3.02
C ALA A 44 16.41 -14.56 -2.63
N PRO A 45 16.94 -13.70 -3.53
CA PRO A 45 17.26 -12.31 -3.22
C PRO A 45 16.00 -11.41 -3.26
N LEU A 46 15.01 -11.69 -2.41
CA LEU A 46 13.74 -10.96 -2.35
C LEU A 46 13.91 -9.46 -2.14
N ALA A 47 14.88 -9.07 -1.30
CA ALA A 47 15.10 -7.68 -0.93
C ALA A 47 15.49 -6.79 -2.13
N SER A 48 16.29 -7.31 -3.07
CA SER A 48 16.78 -6.53 -4.22
C SER A 48 15.76 -6.39 -5.34
N VAL A 49 14.77 -7.28 -5.39
CA VAL A 49 13.73 -7.27 -6.43
C VAL A 49 12.43 -6.60 -5.99
N THR A 50 12.31 -6.30 -4.70
CA THR A 50 11.09 -5.72 -4.11
C THR A 50 11.17 -4.21 -3.96
N GLN A 51 10.10 -3.51 -4.33
CA GLN A 51 10.00 -2.06 -4.27
C GLN A 51 8.80 -1.60 -3.43
N ALA A 52 8.88 -0.37 -2.91
CA ALA A 52 7.82 0.25 -2.11
C ALA A 52 6.51 0.32 -2.89
N GLY A 53 5.40 -0.14 -2.31
CA GLY A 53 4.09 -0.20 -2.97
C GLY A 53 3.76 -1.55 -3.65
N GLN A 54 4.74 -2.46 -3.75
CA GLN A 54 4.48 -3.83 -4.20
C GLN A 54 3.93 -4.71 -3.06
N PHE A 55 3.40 -5.85 -3.43
CA PHE A 55 2.80 -6.81 -2.52
C PHE A 55 3.16 -8.25 -2.88
N TYR A 56 2.83 -9.19 -1.98
CA TYR A 56 2.95 -10.62 -2.22
C TYR A 56 1.62 -11.31 -1.94
N GLN A 57 1.34 -12.42 -2.62
CA GLN A 57 0.28 -13.33 -2.22
C GLN A 57 0.82 -14.31 -1.18
N LEU A 58 0.29 -14.27 0.05
CA LEU A 58 0.65 -15.22 1.10
C LEU A 58 -0.31 -16.40 1.07
N VAL A 59 0.21 -17.60 0.85
CA VAL A 59 -0.54 -18.83 1.02
C VAL A 59 -0.76 -19.04 2.52
N CYS A 60 -2.02 -19.00 2.93
CA CYS A 60 -2.38 -19.13 4.34
C CYS A 60 -2.31 -20.61 4.75
N PRO A 61 -1.90 -20.92 5.99
CA PRO A 61 -1.92 -22.29 6.49
C PRO A 61 -3.36 -22.80 6.55
N VAL A 62 -3.51 -24.10 6.27
CA VAL A 62 -4.77 -24.83 6.41
C VAL A 62 -4.70 -25.65 7.69
N SER A 63 -5.72 -25.53 8.53
CA SER A 63 -5.90 -26.30 9.75
C SER A 63 -7.35 -26.80 9.86
N ASP A 64 -7.67 -27.53 10.92
CA ASP A 64 -9.06 -27.92 11.18
C ASP A 64 -9.96 -26.72 11.51
N LEU A 65 -9.37 -25.63 12.00
CA LEU A 65 -10.09 -24.42 12.37
C LEU A 65 -10.24 -23.42 11.21
N HIS A 66 -9.27 -23.39 10.29
CA HIS A 66 -9.22 -22.43 9.19
C HIS A 66 -8.80 -23.13 7.89
N ARG A 67 -9.64 -23.04 6.86
CA ARG A 67 -9.40 -23.65 5.54
C ARG A 67 -9.50 -22.62 4.41
N PRO A 68 -8.69 -21.55 4.45
CA PRO A 68 -8.73 -20.50 3.43
C PRO A 68 -8.30 -21.05 2.08
N PHE A 69 -9.20 -20.94 1.08
CA PHE A 69 -8.90 -21.39 -0.29
C PHE A 69 -7.98 -20.42 -1.04
N LEU A 70 -8.22 -19.11 -0.89
CA LEU A 70 -7.47 -18.07 -1.59
C LEU A 70 -6.31 -17.53 -0.74
N PRO A 71 -5.16 -17.21 -1.36
CA PRO A 71 -4.09 -16.50 -0.68
C PRO A 71 -4.53 -15.09 -0.27
N ARG A 72 -3.69 -14.42 0.53
CA ARG A 72 -3.94 -13.05 0.98
C ARG A 72 -2.92 -12.11 0.35
N PRO A 73 -3.36 -11.10 -0.42
CA PRO A 73 -2.46 -10.08 -0.91
C PRO A 73 -2.02 -9.22 0.28
N MET A 74 -0.72 -9.19 0.53
CA MET A 74 -0.12 -8.38 1.60
C MET A 74 0.90 -7.43 1.03
N SER A 75 0.66 -6.14 1.20
CA SER A 75 1.64 -5.09 0.89
C SER A 75 2.93 -5.34 1.66
N VAL A 76 4.05 -5.08 1.00
CA VAL A 76 5.36 -5.14 1.62
C VAL A 76 5.45 -4.03 2.67
N TYR A 77 5.83 -4.41 3.89
CA TYR A 77 6.10 -3.49 4.99
C TYR A 77 7.60 -3.15 5.11
N GLY A 78 8.47 -4.04 4.61
CA GLY A 78 9.92 -3.83 4.59
C GLY A 78 10.65 -5.00 3.93
N VAL A 79 11.94 -4.79 3.65
CA VAL A 79 12.89 -5.84 3.25
C VAL A 79 13.85 -5.98 4.43
N GLY A 80 13.87 -7.14 5.08
CA GLY A 80 14.60 -7.34 6.35
C GLY A 80 16.11 -7.13 6.21
N PRO A 81 16.91 -7.34 7.27
CA PRO A 81 18.37 -7.23 7.20
C PRO A 81 19.02 -8.20 6.20
N GLY A 82 18.39 -9.33 5.90
CA GLY A 82 18.90 -10.33 4.97
C GLY A 82 18.38 -10.16 3.54
N ALA A 83 19.20 -10.50 2.54
CA ALA A 83 18.84 -10.38 1.12
C ALA A 83 17.59 -11.18 0.72
N GLY A 84 17.28 -12.27 1.43
CA GLY A 84 16.09 -13.08 1.20
C GLY A 84 14.95 -12.84 2.17
N GLU A 85 14.97 -11.74 2.92
CA GLU A 85 13.94 -11.43 3.90
C GLU A 85 12.92 -10.41 3.38
N ILE A 86 11.67 -10.66 3.74
CA ILE A 86 10.56 -9.74 3.46
C ILE A 86 9.67 -9.63 4.70
N GLU A 87 9.17 -8.42 4.94
CA GLU A 87 8.36 -8.08 6.09
C GLU A 87 6.96 -7.68 5.66
N PHE A 88 5.97 -8.12 6.44
CA PHE A 88 4.56 -7.80 6.29
C PHE A 88 4.01 -7.29 7.62
N LEU A 89 3.07 -6.35 7.54
CA LEU A 89 2.27 -5.93 8.67
C LEU A 89 0.81 -5.93 8.23
N TYR A 90 -0.01 -6.76 8.87
CA TYR A 90 -1.37 -7.03 8.43
C TYR A 90 -2.38 -6.97 9.57
N ASN A 91 -3.63 -6.70 9.21
CA ASN A 91 -4.77 -6.65 10.12
C ASN A 91 -5.45 -8.03 10.22
N VAL A 92 -5.72 -8.50 11.43
CA VAL A 92 -6.39 -9.79 11.68
C VAL A 92 -7.91 -9.59 11.66
N THR A 93 -8.54 -9.92 10.53
CA THR A 93 -9.97 -9.62 10.28
C THR A 93 -10.75 -10.81 9.70
N GLY A 94 -10.08 -11.66 8.91
CA GLY A 94 -10.71 -12.76 8.18
C GLY A 94 -10.06 -14.10 8.48
N GLU A 95 -10.63 -15.17 7.94
CA GLU A 95 -10.15 -16.53 8.17
C GLU A 95 -8.67 -16.70 7.79
N GLY A 96 -8.27 -16.24 6.61
CA GLY A 96 -6.87 -16.35 6.18
C GLY A 96 -5.90 -15.57 7.07
N THR A 97 -6.27 -14.37 7.53
CA THR A 97 -5.42 -13.59 8.44
C THR A 97 -5.41 -14.14 9.86
N ARG A 98 -6.50 -14.79 10.32
CA ARG A 98 -6.51 -15.57 11.56
C ARG A 98 -5.62 -16.81 11.47
N ALA A 99 -5.62 -17.50 10.33
CA ALA A 99 -4.73 -18.63 10.07
C ALA A 99 -3.25 -18.20 10.06
N LEU A 100 -2.93 -17.10 9.36
CA LEU A 100 -1.57 -16.51 9.41
C LEU A 100 -1.16 -16.12 10.83
N ALA A 101 -2.09 -15.58 11.63
CA ALA A 101 -1.83 -15.16 13.01
C ALA A 101 -1.43 -16.31 13.96
N GLN A 102 -1.66 -17.57 13.56
CA GLN A 102 -1.29 -18.76 14.33
C GLN A 102 0.12 -19.28 14.01
N LEU A 103 0.79 -18.76 12.98
CA LEU A 103 2.13 -19.23 12.60
C LEU A 103 3.15 -18.93 13.71
N GLY A 104 3.94 -19.93 14.09
CA GLY A 104 5.10 -19.76 14.97
C GLY A 104 6.37 -19.43 14.18
N VAL A 105 7.40 -18.94 14.88
CA VAL A 105 8.76 -18.87 14.31
C VAL A 105 9.22 -20.29 13.96
N GLY A 106 9.86 -20.45 12.81
CA GLY A 106 10.26 -21.74 12.25
C GLY A 106 9.17 -22.44 11.43
N ALA A 107 7.93 -21.94 11.43
CA ALA A 107 6.89 -22.43 10.53
C ALA A 107 7.21 -22.07 9.07
N ARG A 108 6.60 -22.80 8.13
CA ARG A 108 6.74 -22.57 6.70
C ARG A 108 5.48 -22.02 6.08
N LEU A 109 5.65 -21.16 5.08
CA LEU A 109 4.59 -20.69 4.19
C LEU A 109 5.16 -20.41 2.80
N SER A 110 4.29 -20.43 1.80
CA SER A 110 4.65 -20.01 0.45
C SER A 110 4.17 -18.59 0.19
N ILE A 111 5.00 -17.80 -0.47
CA ILE A 111 4.64 -16.47 -0.97
C ILE A 111 4.84 -16.40 -2.48
N VAL A 112 4.04 -15.57 -3.17
CA VAL A 112 4.18 -15.34 -4.61
C VAL A 112 4.36 -13.85 -4.87
N GLY A 113 5.44 -13.47 -5.54
CA GLY A 113 5.73 -12.08 -5.90
C GLY A 113 7.19 -11.83 -6.27
N PRO A 114 7.64 -10.56 -6.28
CA PRO A 114 6.84 -9.37 -5.97
C PRO A 114 5.77 -9.10 -7.03
N LEU A 115 4.60 -8.62 -6.60
CA LEU A 115 3.46 -8.30 -7.46
C LEU A 115 3.15 -6.81 -7.45
N GLY A 116 2.57 -6.35 -8.55
CA GLY A 116 2.12 -4.98 -8.71
C GLY A 116 3.24 -3.98 -9.03
N ARG A 117 2.81 -2.73 -9.24
CA ARG A 117 3.62 -1.57 -9.55
C ARG A 117 3.92 -0.78 -8.27
N PRO A 118 5.15 -0.28 -8.13
CA PRO A 118 5.58 0.47 -6.95
C PRO A 118 5.01 1.89 -6.93
N PHE A 119 5.20 2.55 -5.79
CA PHE A 119 5.17 4.00 -5.72
C PHE A 119 6.33 4.59 -6.51
N THR A 120 6.06 5.72 -7.14
CA THR A 120 7.12 6.52 -7.74
C THR A 120 7.61 7.54 -6.73
N LEU A 121 8.92 7.71 -6.66
CA LEU A 121 9.55 8.75 -5.87
C LEU A 121 10.51 9.51 -6.78
N ASP A 122 10.21 10.77 -7.03
CA ASP A 122 10.98 11.61 -7.95
C ASP A 122 12.33 12.00 -7.35
N ALA A 123 13.41 11.86 -8.12
CA ALA A 123 14.78 12.07 -7.62
C ALA A 123 15.06 13.51 -7.14
N GLY A 124 14.28 14.48 -7.62
CA GLY A 124 14.38 15.88 -7.23
C GLY A 124 13.41 16.32 -6.13
N ALA A 125 12.57 15.41 -5.62
CA ALA A 125 11.61 15.75 -4.57
C ALA A 125 12.34 16.17 -3.29
N ARG A 126 11.89 17.26 -2.69
CA ARG A 126 12.44 17.81 -1.44
C ARG A 126 11.49 17.59 -0.27
N ARG A 127 10.19 17.47 -0.55
CA ARG A 127 9.19 17.25 0.50
C ARG A 127 8.00 16.43 0.03
N LEU A 128 7.57 15.49 0.87
CA LEU A 128 6.39 14.67 0.62
C LEU A 128 5.32 14.91 1.69
N LEU A 129 4.06 14.81 1.28
CA LEU A 129 2.91 14.72 2.16
C LEU A 129 2.36 13.28 2.10
N LEU A 130 2.23 12.62 3.25
CA LEU A 130 1.66 11.28 3.33
C LEU A 130 0.40 11.30 4.18
N VAL A 131 -0.68 10.71 3.68
CA VAL A 131 -1.96 10.61 4.40
C VAL A 131 -2.37 9.14 4.48
N ALA A 132 -2.29 8.56 5.67
CA ALA A 132 -2.40 7.11 5.85
C ALA A 132 -3.47 6.76 6.87
N ARG A 133 -4.20 5.65 6.66
CA ARG A 133 -5.10 5.09 7.67
C ARG A 133 -4.95 3.58 7.81
N GLY A 134 -4.92 3.09 9.04
CA GLY A 134 -4.93 1.65 9.34
C GLY A 134 -3.80 0.88 8.66
N VAL A 135 -4.12 -0.18 7.91
CA VAL A 135 -3.11 -0.98 7.17
C VAL A 135 -2.42 -0.16 6.06
N GLY A 136 -3.00 0.97 5.64
CA GLY A 136 -2.34 1.90 4.71
C GLY A 136 -1.04 2.48 5.27
N LEU A 137 -0.87 2.52 6.60
CA LEU A 137 0.41 2.83 7.24
C LEU A 137 1.45 1.77 6.83
N ALA A 138 1.14 0.48 6.99
CA ALA A 138 2.07 -0.58 6.62
C ALA A 138 2.49 -0.53 5.15
N THR A 139 1.53 -0.31 4.24
CA THR A 139 1.79 -0.22 2.79
C THR A 139 2.76 0.90 2.42
N MET A 140 2.72 2.03 3.14
CA MET A 140 3.54 3.21 2.82
C MET A 140 4.82 3.30 3.66
N ALA A 141 5.04 2.45 4.66
CA ALA A 141 6.26 2.45 5.47
C ALA A 141 7.55 2.27 4.63
N PRO A 142 7.61 1.42 3.58
CA PRO A 142 8.78 1.38 2.69
C PRO A 142 9.03 2.68 1.93
N LEU A 143 7.97 3.42 1.57
CA LEU A 143 8.09 4.72 0.90
C LEU A 143 8.67 5.77 1.85
N VAL A 144 8.19 5.82 3.10
CA VAL A 144 8.74 6.67 4.17
C VAL A 144 10.24 6.42 4.34
N GLN A 145 10.64 5.16 4.45
CA GLN A 145 12.05 4.78 4.61
C GLN A 145 12.90 5.17 3.40
N ARG A 146 12.39 4.96 2.18
CA ARG A 146 13.10 5.35 0.95
C ARG A 146 13.27 6.87 0.87
N ALA A 147 12.23 7.64 1.20
CA ALA A 147 12.26 9.10 1.18
C ALA A 147 13.20 9.67 2.25
N ALA A 148 13.17 9.13 3.46
CA ALA A 148 14.07 9.55 4.54
C ALA A 148 15.55 9.28 4.20
N ARG A 149 15.87 8.13 3.60
CA ARG A 149 17.24 7.82 3.12
C ARG A 149 17.71 8.76 2.01
N ALA A 150 16.78 9.29 1.21
CA ALA A 150 17.06 10.29 0.19
C ALA A 150 17.12 11.72 0.74
N GLY A 151 16.97 11.93 2.05
CA GLY A 151 17.00 13.25 2.68
C GLY A 151 15.76 14.10 2.40
N ILE A 152 14.65 13.48 1.99
CA ILE A 152 13.41 14.16 1.64
C ILE A 152 12.62 14.44 2.91
N ALA A 153 12.18 15.68 3.11
CA ALA A 153 11.39 16.06 4.27
C ALA A 153 9.99 15.42 4.21
N LEU A 154 9.48 14.97 5.35
CA LEU A 154 8.20 14.25 5.43
C LEU A 154 7.22 15.01 6.33
N THR A 155 6.04 15.28 5.80
CA THR A 155 4.86 15.64 6.59
C THR A 155 3.87 14.49 6.49
N VAL A 156 3.41 13.97 7.63
CA VAL A 156 2.58 12.78 7.70
C VAL A 156 1.31 13.07 8.48
N VAL A 157 0.16 12.85 7.86
CA VAL A 157 -1.14 12.78 8.52
C VAL A 157 -1.51 11.31 8.73
N MET A 158 -1.58 10.89 9.99
CA MET A 158 -1.88 9.51 10.37
C MET A 158 -3.27 9.43 10.99
N SER A 159 -4.19 8.78 10.30
CA SER A 159 -5.55 8.54 10.78
C SER A 159 -5.68 7.15 11.40
N ALA A 160 -6.28 7.07 12.58
CA ALA A 160 -6.64 5.82 13.24
C ALA A 160 -8.03 5.89 13.88
N ARG A 161 -8.56 4.76 14.37
CA ARG A 161 -9.86 4.76 15.07
C ARG A 161 -9.71 5.33 16.46
N THR A 162 -8.71 4.84 17.17
CA THR A 162 -8.32 5.25 18.52
C THR A 162 -6.79 5.44 18.55
N PRO A 163 -6.24 6.10 19.58
CA PRO A 163 -4.80 6.15 19.80
C PRO A 163 -4.12 4.78 19.82
N ASP A 164 -4.74 3.76 20.42
CA ASP A 164 -4.22 2.39 20.49
C ASP A 164 -4.06 1.69 19.12
N ASP A 165 -4.81 2.15 18.12
CA ASP A 165 -4.75 1.63 16.75
C ASP A 165 -3.64 2.30 15.93
N LEU A 166 -3.00 3.35 16.44
CA LEU A 166 -1.99 4.13 15.73
C LEU A 166 -0.60 3.49 15.81
N MET A 167 -0.05 3.12 14.66
CA MET A 167 1.22 2.41 14.55
C MET A 167 2.36 3.36 14.15
N THR A 168 2.58 4.43 14.92
CA THR A 168 3.54 5.49 14.57
C THR A 168 4.97 4.97 14.47
N ALA A 169 5.41 4.17 15.44
CA ALA A 169 6.75 3.61 15.46
C ALA A 169 6.98 2.68 14.26
N GLU A 170 6.00 1.84 13.94
CA GLU A 170 6.02 0.94 12.79
C GLU A 170 5.96 1.70 11.47
N PHE A 171 5.19 2.78 11.39
CA PHE A 171 5.08 3.57 10.17
C PHE A 171 6.37 4.31 9.84
N LEU A 172 6.92 5.03 10.84
CA LEU A 172 8.10 5.86 10.65
C LEU A 172 9.39 5.05 10.64
N ARG A 173 9.50 3.99 11.46
CA ARG A 173 10.71 3.19 11.65
C ARG A 173 11.96 4.06 11.84
N GLY A 174 11.85 5.09 12.68
CA GLY A 174 12.93 6.03 12.99
C GLY A 174 13.15 7.13 11.95
N ALA A 175 12.38 7.18 10.86
CA ALA A 175 12.44 8.31 9.93
C ALA A 175 11.94 9.60 10.62
N PRO A 176 12.68 10.71 10.50
CA PRO A 176 12.21 12.00 10.99
C PRO A 176 11.05 12.50 10.11
N ALA A 177 9.97 12.97 10.75
CA ALA A 177 8.80 13.51 10.07
C ALA A 177 8.04 14.51 10.96
N ASP A 178 7.36 15.46 10.33
CA ASP A 178 6.31 16.27 10.96
C ASP A 178 5.02 15.44 11.00
N VAL A 179 4.61 14.98 12.18
CA VAL A 179 3.51 14.01 12.35
C VAL A 179 2.27 14.67 12.92
N HIS A 180 1.15 14.46 12.23
CA HIS A 180 -0.18 14.89 12.64
C HIS A 180 -1.07 13.66 12.81
N ALA A 181 -1.31 13.25 14.06
CA ALA A 181 -2.19 12.13 14.36
C ALA A 181 -3.64 12.61 14.53
N VAL A 182 -4.59 11.90 13.90
CA VAL A 182 -6.02 12.19 13.98
C VAL A 182 -6.84 10.91 14.20
N PHE A 183 -7.90 11.00 14.99
CA PHE A 183 -8.64 9.85 15.50
C PHE A 183 -10.14 9.95 15.21
N ASP A 184 -10.77 8.79 14.97
CA ASP A 184 -12.23 8.73 14.88
C ASP A 184 -12.87 8.93 16.28
N SER A 185 -12.21 8.45 17.34
CA SER A 185 -12.73 8.47 18.72
C SER A 185 -12.92 9.85 19.33
N ASP A 186 -12.21 10.87 18.83
CA ASP A 186 -12.34 12.26 19.27
C ASP A 186 -12.84 13.21 18.16
N GLY A 187 -13.20 12.65 16.99
CA GLY A 187 -13.67 13.41 15.84
C GLY A 187 -12.60 14.20 15.08
N SER A 188 -11.34 14.21 15.52
CA SER A 188 -10.27 14.94 14.84
C SER A 188 -9.99 14.41 13.43
N SER A 189 -10.31 13.15 13.15
CA SER A 189 -10.16 12.55 11.82
C SER A 189 -11.27 12.95 10.83
N ALA A 190 -12.27 13.74 11.24
CA ALA A 190 -13.35 14.19 10.37
C ALA A 190 -12.80 14.86 9.10
N VAL A 191 -13.48 14.65 7.96
CA VAL A 191 -12.99 15.09 6.64
C VAL A 191 -12.69 16.59 6.60
N ALA A 192 -13.51 17.42 7.23
CA ALA A 192 -13.31 18.87 7.29
C ALA A 192 -12.03 19.25 8.07
N ASN A 193 -11.75 18.58 9.19
CA ASN A 193 -10.56 18.83 10.01
C ASN A 193 -9.29 18.42 9.24
N VAL A 194 -9.33 17.26 8.58
CA VAL A 194 -8.22 16.79 7.76
C VAL A 194 -8.03 17.69 6.54
N ASP A 195 -9.09 18.18 5.90
CA ASP A 195 -8.99 19.14 4.78
C ASP A 195 -8.27 20.42 5.20
N ALA A 196 -8.70 21.03 6.31
CA ALA A 196 -8.06 22.22 6.86
C ALA A 196 -6.57 21.99 7.16
N LEU A 197 -6.24 20.86 7.79
CA LEU A 197 -4.87 20.45 8.08
C LEU A 197 -4.02 20.29 6.81
N LEU A 198 -4.55 19.58 5.80
CA LEU A 198 -3.84 19.35 4.54
C LEU A 198 -3.60 20.66 3.80
N ARG A 199 -4.61 21.53 3.69
CA ARG A 199 -4.50 22.82 3.01
C ARG A 199 -3.49 23.75 3.70
N ALA A 200 -3.51 23.81 5.03
CA ALA A 200 -2.52 24.57 5.79
C ALA A 200 -1.09 24.03 5.57
N GLY A 201 -0.92 22.71 5.62
CA GLY A 201 0.37 22.05 5.36
C GLY A 201 0.88 22.30 3.95
N ILE A 202 0.02 22.19 2.93
CA ILE A 202 0.38 22.45 1.53
C ILE A 202 0.79 23.91 1.32
N ALA A 203 0.04 24.86 1.88
CA ALA A 203 0.34 26.28 1.76
C ALA A 203 1.70 26.63 2.41
N ARG A 204 1.98 26.05 3.58
CA ARG A 204 3.21 26.28 4.34
C ARG A 204 4.43 25.64 3.68
N ASP A 205 4.30 24.37 3.32
CA ASP A 205 5.46 23.52 3.04
C ASP A 205 5.66 23.21 1.55
N ARG A 206 4.63 23.43 0.72
CA ARG A 206 4.62 23.19 -0.73
C ARG A 206 5.22 21.82 -1.11
N PRO A 207 4.60 20.71 -0.68
CA PRO A 207 5.10 19.37 -0.98
C PRO A 207 5.10 19.10 -2.50
N ASP A 208 6.08 18.34 -2.96
CA ASP A 208 6.23 17.98 -4.37
C ASP A 208 5.21 16.90 -4.79
N ALA A 209 4.89 16.00 -3.86
CA ALA A 209 3.95 14.91 -4.07
C ALA A 209 3.16 14.56 -2.81
N VAL A 210 1.95 14.03 -3.02
CA VAL A 210 1.10 13.46 -1.97
C VAL A 210 0.87 11.97 -2.18
N TYR A 211 0.92 11.19 -1.10
CA TYR A 211 0.71 9.75 -1.12
C TYR A 211 -0.37 9.34 -0.14
N THR A 212 -1.22 8.37 -0.51
CA THR A 212 -2.24 7.85 0.40
C THR A 212 -2.51 6.36 0.27
N CYS A 213 -3.03 5.78 1.35
CA CYS A 213 -3.53 4.42 1.38
C CYS A 213 -4.50 4.23 2.57
N GLY A 214 -5.48 3.34 2.41
CA GLY A 214 -6.30 2.81 3.51
C GLY A 214 -7.62 3.54 3.81
N SER A 215 -8.01 4.56 3.05
CA SER A 215 -9.32 5.21 3.24
C SER A 215 -9.89 5.89 2.00
N GLN A 216 -11.07 5.45 1.56
CA GLN A 216 -11.79 6.06 0.44
C GLN A 216 -12.18 7.52 0.69
N ARG A 217 -12.63 7.88 1.91
CA ARG A 217 -12.94 9.28 2.26
C ARG A 217 -11.70 10.20 2.18
N LEU A 218 -10.53 9.70 2.56
CA LEU A 218 -9.27 10.47 2.49
C LEU A 218 -8.77 10.56 1.04
N LEU A 219 -8.96 9.49 0.26
CA LEU A 219 -8.71 9.52 -1.18
C LEU A 219 -9.57 10.59 -1.88
N ALA A 220 -10.88 10.57 -1.66
CA ALA A 220 -11.80 11.55 -2.24
C ALA A 220 -11.49 12.98 -1.79
N LEU A 221 -11.07 13.17 -0.53
CA LEU A 221 -10.58 14.45 -0.04
C LEU A 221 -9.32 14.90 -0.81
N LEU A 222 -8.33 14.01 -0.96
CA LEU A 222 -7.10 14.32 -1.68
C LEU A 222 -7.34 14.60 -3.17
N GLN A 223 -8.34 13.99 -3.80
CA GLN A 223 -8.75 14.35 -5.16
C GLN A 223 -9.20 15.81 -5.24
N ARG A 224 -10.04 16.27 -4.29
CA ARG A 224 -10.46 17.67 -4.22
C ARG A 224 -9.28 18.61 -3.95
N VAL A 225 -8.43 18.28 -2.99
CA VAL A 225 -7.23 19.07 -2.69
C VAL A 225 -6.31 19.17 -3.92
N LEU A 226 -6.09 18.06 -4.62
CA LEU A 226 -5.26 18.04 -5.82
C LEU A 226 -5.87 18.82 -6.99
N ALA A 227 -7.20 18.95 -7.07
CA ALA A 227 -7.83 19.80 -8.09
C ALA A 227 -7.35 21.25 -8.00
N ASP A 228 -7.12 21.75 -6.78
CA ASP A 228 -6.61 23.11 -6.53
C ASP A 228 -5.09 23.24 -6.75
N HIS A 229 -4.39 22.12 -6.90
CA HIS A 229 -2.93 22.04 -7.04
C HIS A 229 -2.53 21.16 -8.24
N PRO A 230 -2.75 21.59 -9.49
CA PRO A 230 -2.56 20.76 -10.68
C PRO A 230 -1.12 20.30 -10.92
N SER A 231 -0.12 21.06 -10.45
CA SER A 231 1.29 20.71 -10.55
C SER A 231 1.74 19.66 -9.51
N MET A 232 0.96 19.48 -8.44
CA MET A 232 1.30 18.52 -7.39
C MET A 232 0.90 17.11 -7.83
N ARG A 233 1.86 16.20 -7.74
CA ARG A 233 1.62 14.78 -8.01
C ARG A 233 0.86 14.13 -6.86
N GLY A 234 -0.02 13.16 -7.16
CA GLY A 234 -0.69 12.37 -6.16
C GLY A 234 -0.76 10.88 -6.52
N GLU A 235 -0.33 10.00 -5.62
CA GLU A 235 -0.45 8.54 -5.79
C GLU A 235 -1.20 7.87 -4.63
N VAL A 236 -2.00 6.85 -4.95
CA VAL A 236 -2.71 6.01 -3.98
C VAL A 236 -2.39 4.55 -4.20
N ALA A 237 -2.08 3.83 -3.12
CA ALA A 237 -2.12 2.37 -3.13
C ALA A 237 -3.54 1.90 -2.81
N LEU A 238 -4.18 1.25 -3.78
CA LEU A 238 -5.53 0.71 -3.65
C LEU A 238 -5.51 -0.72 -3.10
N GLU A 239 -6.47 -0.99 -2.21
CA GLU A 239 -6.79 -2.34 -1.75
C GLU A 239 -7.95 -2.89 -2.57
N GLN A 240 -7.88 -4.16 -2.95
CA GLN A 240 -8.98 -4.83 -3.65
C GLN A 240 -9.01 -6.32 -3.32
N ARG A 241 -10.18 -6.95 -3.44
CA ARG A 241 -10.30 -8.41 -3.40
C ARG A 241 -9.53 -9.01 -4.57
N MET A 242 -8.59 -9.91 -4.27
CA MET A 242 -7.76 -10.60 -5.27
C MET A 242 -7.88 -12.12 -5.08
N ALA A 243 -8.05 -12.84 -6.18
CA ALA A 243 -7.85 -14.29 -6.21
C ALA A 243 -6.43 -14.61 -6.71
N CYS A 244 -6.13 -14.38 -7.99
CA CYS A 244 -4.83 -14.74 -8.56
C CYS A 244 -3.68 -13.80 -8.18
N GLY A 245 -3.92 -12.49 -8.02
CA GLY A 245 -2.86 -11.48 -7.84
C GLY A 245 -1.95 -11.22 -9.06
N MET A 246 -2.14 -11.92 -10.18
CA MET A 246 -1.25 -11.87 -11.36
C MET A 246 -1.89 -11.26 -12.62
N GLY A 247 -3.15 -10.85 -12.53
CA GLY A 247 -3.88 -10.18 -13.61
C GLY A 247 -4.72 -11.07 -14.51
N VAL A 248 -4.85 -12.37 -14.17
CA VAL A 248 -5.56 -13.38 -14.97
C VAL A 248 -7.06 -13.39 -14.68
N CYS A 249 -7.46 -13.49 -13.41
CA CYS A 249 -8.86 -13.76 -13.03
C CYS A 249 -9.82 -12.56 -13.13
N LEU A 250 -9.30 -11.35 -13.37
CA LEU A 250 -10.06 -10.08 -13.39
C LEU A 250 -10.85 -9.70 -12.12
N SER A 251 -10.80 -10.49 -11.03
CA SER A 251 -11.51 -10.19 -9.77
C SER A 251 -11.16 -8.85 -9.13
N CYS A 252 -9.98 -8.29 -9.41
CA CYS A 252 -9.51 -7.03 -8.82
C CYS A 252 -9.63 -5.83 -9.76
N VAL A 253 -10.53 -5.88 -10.73
CA VAL A 253 -10.76 -4.78 -11.66
C VAL A 253 -11.46 -3.61 -10.96
N ARG A 254 -11.02 -2.38 -11.26
CA ARG A 254 -11.72 -1.13 -10.97
C ARG A 254 -11.73 -0.22 -12.19
N MET A 255 -12.68 0.72 -12.22
CA MET A 255 -12.75 1.75 -13.26
C MET A 255 -11.80 2.90 -12.92
N PHE A 256 -11.11 3.40 -13.94
CA PHE A 256 -10.25 4.58 -13.88
C PHE A 256 -10.63 5.55 -15.01
N ASP A 257 -10.48 6.85 -14.75
CA ASP A 257 -10.77 7.94 -15.69
C ASP A 257 -9.60 8.93 -15.67
N ASP A 258 -8.77 8.92 -16.72
CA ASP A 258 -7.63 9.85 -16.87
C ASP A 258 -8.01 11.13 -17.63
N GLY A 259 -9.30 11.40 -17.79
CA GLY A 259 -9.84 12.55 -18.52
C GLY A 259 -9.87 12.36 -20.04
N ALA A 260 -9.07 11.44 -20.58
CA ALA A 260 -9.10 11.07 -22.00
C ALA A 260 -9.87 9.76 -22.22
N THR A 261 -9.73 8.81 -21.32
CA THR A 261 -10.32 7.47 -21.44
C THR A 261 -10.86 6.96 -20.11
N ARG A 262 -11.98 6.24 -20.18
CA ARG A 262 -12.48 5.40 -19.09
C ARG A 262 -12.11 3.95 -19.35
N ALA A 263 -11.33 3.37 -18.45
CA ALA A 263 -10.84 2.01 -18.63
C ALA A 263 -10.87 1.20 -17.33
N PHE A 264 -11.26 -0.06 -17.48
CA PHE A 264 -11.12 -1.05 -16.43
C PHE A 264 -9.66 -1.48 -16.31
N ARG A 265 -9.06 -1.30 -15.13
CA ARG A 265 -7.69 -1.73 -14.83
C ARG A 265 -7.70 -2.66 -13.61
N ARG A 266 -6.80 -3.63 -13.59
CA ARG A 266 -6.65 -4.63 -12.52
C ARG A 266 -5.68 -4.08 -11.47
N VAL A 267 -6.17 -3.96 -10.24
CA VAL A 267 -5.35 -3.47 -9.11
C VAL A 267 -4.09 -4.31 -8.91
N CYS A 268 -4.13 -5.63 -9.11
CA CYS A 268 -2.96 -6.49 -8.92
C CYS A 268 -1.87 -6.36 -9.99
N ARG A 269 -2.19 -5.82 -11.17
CA ARG A 269 -1.29 -5.84 -12.34
C ARG A 269 -0.95 -4.45 -12.86
N GLU A 270 -1.95 -3.61 -13.07
CA GLU A 270 -1.73 -2.21 -13.43
C GLU A 270 -1.45 -1.32 -12.21
N GLY A 271 -1.83 -1.79 -11.02
CA GLY A 271 -1.57 -1.16 -9.72
C GLY A 271 -0.66 -2.04 -8.84
N PRO A 272 -0.76 -1.96 -7.50
CA PRO A 272 -1.84 -1.34 -6.74
C PRO A 272 -1.73 0.18 -6.62
N VAL A 273 -0.58 0.74 -7.00
CA VAL A 273 -0.37 2.18 -6.99
C VAL A 273 -0.91 2.81 -8.28
N PHE A 274 -1.74 3.84 -8.12
CA PHE A 274 -2.32 4.62 -9.22
C PHE A 274 -2.23 6.11 -8.91
N ALA A 275 -2.35 6.95 -9.94
CA ALA A 275 -2.56 8.37 -9.74
C ALA A 275 -3.89 8.60 -9.03
N ILE A 276 -3.90 9.45 -8.00
CA ILE A 276 -5.11 9.78 -7.23
C ILE A 276 -6.21 10.35 -8.14
N ARG A 277 -5.82 11.17 -9.11
CA ARG A 277 -6.74 11.82 -10.07
C ARG A 277 -7.51 10.82 -10.92
N ASP A 278 -6.89 9.68 -11.24
CA ASP A 278 -7.46 8.71 -12.17
C ASP A 278 -8.51 7.80 -11.51
N VAL A 279 -8.57 7.76 -10.17
CA VAL A 279 -9.42 6.79 -9.47
C VAL A 279 -10.88 7.24 -9.49
N VAL A 280 -11.76 6.41 -10.05
CA VAL A 280 -13.20 6.61 -9.86
C VAL A 280 -13.59 6.14 -8.46
N THR A 281 -13.96 7.10 -7.60
CA THR A 281 -14.48 6.79 -6.26
C THR A 281 -15.84 6.13 -6.40
N GLU A 282 -16.08 5.06 -5.64
CA GLU A 282 -17.44 4.53 -5.49
C GLU A 282 -18.28 5.62 -4.82
N VAL A 283 -19.25 6.16 -5.56
CA VAL A 283 -20.30 7.00 -4.98
C VAL A 283 -21.00 6.10 -3.97
N GLU A 284 -21.10 6.55 -2.71
CA GLU A 284 -22.02 5.94 -1.75
C GLU A 284 -23.40 6.04 -2.39
N VAL A 285 -23.85 4.95 -3.01
CA VAL A 285 -25.26 4.79 -3.31
C VAL A 285 -25.90 4.69 -1.94
N GLU A 286 -26.46 5.80 -1.46
CA GLU A 286 -27.46 5.76 -0.40
C GLU A 286 -28.53 4.78 -0.88
N VAL A 287 -28.47 3.56 -0.36
CA VAL A 287 -29.56 2.61 -0.50
C VAL A 287 -30.66 3.20 0.37
N GLY A 288 -31.56 3.92 -0.29
CA GLY A 288 -32.80 4.44 0.31
C GLY A 288 -33.70 3.34 0.84
#